data_AF-A0A920L1Z4-F1
#
_entry.id   AF-A0A920L1Z4-F1
#
_cell.length_a   1.000
_cell.length_b   1.000
_cell.length_c   1.000
_cell.angle_alpha   90.00
_cell.angle_beta   90.00
_cell.angle_gamma   90.00
#
_symmetry.space_group_name_H-M   'P 1'
#
loop_
_entity.id
_entity.type
_entity.pdbx_description
1 polymer ?
#
loop_
_entity_poly.entity_id
_entity_poly.type
_entity_poly.pdbx_seq_one_letter_code
_entity_poly.pdbx_strand_id
1 'polypeptide(L)'
;MATIAPLLPLVGADTRFQPVYVDDVAKAAEFALLGSVKKGTYELGGPEINNFRGLMALMLKIIKRRRLVINTPRFIAKLMAFGLSTLQILTLGIFKNSIITSDQIENLGIDNIVSTNAKGFKKLGIDPLDMGSILPEYLWRYRPSGQYDAIKDSAKNLRS
;
A
#
# COMPACT_ATOMS: atom_id res chain seq x y z
N MET A 1 1.78 12.60 3.57
CA MET A 1 1.42 12.68 5.00
C MET A 1 2.53 12.19 5.93
N ALA A 2 3.06 10.96 5.78
CA ALA A 2 4.08 10.42 6.70
C ALA A 2 5.37 11.25 6.81
N THR A 3 5.73 12.01 5.78
CA THR A 3 6.90 12.91 5.80
C THR A 3 6.64 14.23 6.53
N ILE A 4 5.39 14.68 6.63
CA ILE A 4 5.01 16.03 7.06
C ILE A 4 4.27 16.00 8.40
N ALA A 5 3.28 15.11 8.57
CA ALA A 5 2.43 15.05 9.74
C ALA A 5 2.98 14.07 10.80
N PRO A 6 2.79 14.32 12.11
CA PRO A 6 3.17 13.40 13.19
C PRO A 6 2.25 12.18 13.32
N LEU A 7 1.07 12.25 12.73
CA LEU A 7 -0.03 11.28 12.86
C LEU A 7 -0.36 10.70 11.48
N LEU A 8 -0.74 9.42 11.47
CA LEU A 8 -1.27 8.72 10.30
C LEU A 8 -2.68 8.21 10.64
N PRO A 9 -3.74 8.95 10.26
CA PRO A 9 -5.10 8.46 10.37
C PRO A 9 -5.33 7.36 9.32
N LEU A 10 -5.85 6.22 9.75
CA LEU A 10 -6.22 5.09 8.90
C LEU A 10 -7.69 4.78 9.07
N VAL A 11 -8.36 4.48 7.97
CA VAL A 11 -9.71 3.90 8.00
C VAL A 11 -9.58 2.42 7.70
N GLY A 12 -10.25 1.57 8.48
CA GLY A 12 -10.15 0.12 8.31
C GLY A 12 -8.78 -0.43 8.71
N ALA A 13 -8.25 -0.02 9.87
CA ALA A 13 -6.93 -0.45 10.34
C ALA A 13 -6.78 -1.99 10.41
N ASP A 14 -7.87 -2.71 10.66
CA ASP A 14 -7.91 -4.16 10.80
C ASP A 14 -8.21 -4.89 9.48
N THR A 15 -8.57 -4.14 8.42
CA THR A 15 -8.84 -4.68 7.10
C THR A 15 -7.59 -5.32 6.53
N ARG A 16 -7.74 -6.52 5.99
CA ARG A 16 -6.65 -7.35 5.48
C ARG A 16 -6.39 -7.05 4.01
N PHE A 17 -5.12 -7.05 3.65
CA PHE A 17 -4.63 -6.85 2.29
C PHE A 17 -3.61 -7.93 1.97
N GLN A 18 -3.57 -8.33 0.70
CA GLN A 18 -2.54 -9.20 0.13
C GLN A 18 -1.81 -8.47 -1.01
N PRO A 19 -0.95 -7.48 -0.71
CA PRO A 19 -0.33 -6.65 -1.74
C PRO A 19 0.57 -7.48 -2.66
N VAL A 20 0.66 -7.07 -3.91
CA VAL A 20 1.40 -7.78 -4.96
C VAL A 20 2.36 -6.83 -5.66
N TYR A 21 3.54 -7.32 -6.01
CA TYR A 21 4.50 -6.54 -6.80
C TYR A 21 4.01 -6.40 -8.25
N VAL A 22 4.13 -5.19 -8.80
CA VAL A 22 3.53 -4.86 -10.10
C VAL A 22 4.17 -5.63 -11.26
N ASP A 23 5.46 -5.95 -11.20
CA ASP A 23 6.10 -6.70 -12.29
C ASP A 23 5.64 -8.17 -12.32
N ASP A 24 5.29 -8.77 -11.17
CA ASP A 24 4.70 -10.11 -11.15
C ASP A 24 3.32 -10.11 -11.80
N VAL A 25 2.54 -9.05 -11.58
CA VAL A 25 1.25 -8.84 -12.27
C VAL A 25 1.47 -8.65 -13.77
N ALA A 26 2.48 -7.87 -14.17
CA ALA A 26 2.82 -7.68 -15.58
C ALA A 26 3.23 -9.00 -16.25
N LYS A 27 4.02 -9.83 -15.58
CA LYS A 27 4.41 -11.17 -16.03
C LYS A 27 3.21 -12.10 -16.18
N ALA A 28 2.26 -12.04 -15.24
CA ALA A 28 1.00 -12.78 -15.35
C ALA A 28 0.18 -12.33 -16.58
N ALA A 29 0.13 -11.02 -16.85
CA ALA A 29 -0.53 -10.47 -18.02
C ALA A 29 0.16 -10.89 -19.33
N GLU A 30 1.49 -10.89 -19.37
CA GLU A 30 2.28 -11.39 -20.51
C GLU A 30 1.95 -12.86 -20.81
N PHE A 31 1.94 -13.72 -19.79
CA PHE A 31 1.59 -15.14 -19.95
C PHE A 31 0.17 -15.33 -20.48
N ALA A 32 -0.77 -14.49 -20.06
CA ALA A 32 -2.13 -14.46 -20.59
C ALA A 32 -2.19 -14.07 -22.07
N LEU A 33 -1.42 -13.04 -22.46
CA LEU A 33 -1.34 -12.57 -23.85
C LEU A 33 -0.69 -13.60 -24.79
N LEU A 34 0.35 -14.30 -24.33
CA LEU A 34 1.05 -15.33 -25.11
C LEU A 34 0.29 -16.67 -25.19
N GLY A 35 -0.89 -16.77 -24.57
CA GLY A 35 -1.70 -18.00 -24.57
C GLY A 35 -1.10 -19.14 -23.76
N SER A 36 -0.12 -18.84 -22.90
CA SER A 36 0.57 -19.84 -22.06
C SER A 36 -0.27 -20.32 -20.87
N VAL A 37 -1.47 -19.76 -20.68
CA VAL A 37 -2.33 -20.01 -19.51
C VAL A 37 -3.77 -20.24 -19.94
N LYS A 38 -4.49 -21.05 -19.15
CA LYS A 38 -5.90 -21.37 -19.43
C LYS A 38 -6.78 -20.14 -19.26
N LYS A 39 -7.80 -19.99 -20.11
CA LYS A 39 -8.82 -18.94 -19.98
C LYS A 39 -9.51 -18.97 -18.60
N GLY A 40 -9.95 -17.80 -18.16
CA GLY A 40 -10.73 -17.59 -16.93
C GLY A 40 -10.19 -16.46 -16.07
N THR A 41 -10.81 -16.27 -14.91
CA THR A 41 -10.43 -15.24 -13.94
C THR A 41 -9.28 -15.71 -13.05
N TYR A 42 -8.28 -14.86 -12.90
CA TYR A 42 -7.15 -15.05 -11.98
C TYR A 42 -7.16 -13.94 -10.94
N GLU A 43 -6.87 -14.29 -9.69
CA GLU A 43 -6.73 -13.34 -8.59
C GLU A 43 -5.26 -13.33 -8.15
N LEU A 44 -4.64 -12.17 -8.26
CA LEU A 44 -3.20 -11.99 -8.07
C LEU A 44 -2.93 -11.28 -6.76
N GLY A 45 -2.50 -12.04 -5.76
CA GLY A 45 -2.05 -11.53 -4.46
C GLY A 45 -0.62 -11.95 -4.19
N GLY A 46 0.14 -11.11 -3.50
CA GLY A 46 1.51 -11.45 -3.11
C GLY A 46 1.57 -12.54 -2.03
N PRO A 47 2.78 -12.90 -1.60
CA PRO A 47 2.99 -14.04 -0.72
C PRO A 47 2.48 -13.83 0.72
N GLU A 48 2.33 -12.56 1.15
CA GLU A 48 2.00 -12.22 2.54
C GLU A 48 0.65 -11.51 2.65
N ILE A 49 -0.14 -11.90 3.66
CA ILE A 49 -1.36 -11.20 4.07
C ILE A 49 -1.06 -10.41 5.34
N ASN A 50 -1.43 -9.13 5.36
CA ASN A 50 -1.29 -8.30 6.54
C ASN A 50 -2.49 -7.34 6.66
N ASN A 51 -2.78 -6.88 7.88
CA ASN A 51 -3.78 -5.82 8.05
C ASN A 51 -3.19 -4.45 7.72
N PHE A 52 -4.07 -3.48 7.46
CA PHE A 52 -3.64 -2.15 7.02
C PHE A 52 -2.71 -1.46 8.03
N ARG A 53 -2.98 -1.65 9.33
CA ARG A 53 -2.10 -1.17 10.41
C ARG A 53 -0.68 -1.77 10.31
N GLY A 54 -0.58 -3.08 10.09
CA GLY A 54 0.68 -3.80 9.95
C GLY A 54 1.46 -3.34 8.72
N LEU A 55 0.77 -3.12 7.59
CA LEU A 55 1.38 -2.54 6.39
C LEU A 55 1.94 -1.15 6.64
N MET A 56 1.20 -0.29 7.36
CA MET A 56 1.67 1.04 7.71
C MET A 56 2.85 0.99 8.68
N ALA A 57 2.86 0.06 9.64
CA ALA A 57 4.00 -0.17 10.51
C ALA A 57 5.25 -0.62 9.73
N LEU A 58 5.09 -1.55 8.77
CA LEU A 58 6.16 -1.99 7.88
C LEU A 58 6.72 -0.81 7.06
N MET A 59 5.84 -0.03 6.43
CA MET A 59 6.23 1.16 5.68
C MET A 59 7.01 2.15 6.56
N LEU A 60 6.51 2.48 7.75
CA LEU A 60 7.16 3.38 8.70
C LEU A 60 8.55 2.88 9.12
N LYS A 61 8.69 1.58 9.36
CA LYS A 61 9.97 0.92 9.64
C LYS A 61 10.95 1.10 8.47
N ILE A 62 10.52 0.84 7.24
CA ILE A 62 11.37 0.94 6.03
C ILE A 62 11.81 2.38 5.75
N ILE A 63 10.92 3.35 5.94
CA ILE A 63 11.23 4.77 5.76
C ILE A 63 11.90 5.41 6.99
N LYS A 64 12.18 4.63 8.04
CA LYS A 64 12.78 5.09 9.30
C LYS A 64 12.08 6.32 9.92
N ARG A 65 10.75 6.33 9.92
CA ARG A 65 9.95 7.41 10.54
C ARG A 65 9.07 6.88 11.64
N ARG A 66 8.97 7.64 12.72
CA ARG A 66 8.06 7.36 13.85
C ARG A 66 6.81 8.21 13.69
N ARG A 67 5.66 7.56 13.48
CA ARG A 67 4.34 8.19 13.38
C ARG A 67 3.34 7.40 14.19
N LEU A 68 2.41 8.11 14.83
CA LEU A 68 1.32 7.45 15.56
C LEU A 68 0.23 7.04 14.56
N VAL A 69 -0.07 5.74 14.53
CA VAL A 69 -1.08 5.15 13.64
C VAL A 69 -2.42 5.07 14.36
N ILE A 70 -3.37 5.90 13.96
CA ILE A 70 -4.68 6.03 14.61
C ILE A 70 -5.75 5.43 13.70
N ASN A 71 -6.63 4.59 14.26
CA ASN A 71 -7.81 4.12 13.55
C ASN A 71 -8.91 5.18 13.63
N THR A 72 -9.26 5.75 12.49
CA THR A 72 -10.31 6.76 12.34
C THR A 72 -11.66 6.05 12.20
N PRO A 73 -12.64 6.34 13.08
CA PRO A 73 -14.00 5.82 12.92
C PRO A 73 -14.58 6.14 11.55
N ARG A 74 -15.26 5.16 10.92
CA ARG A 74 -15.81 5.32 9.56
C ARG A 74 -16.75 6.53 9.43
N PHE A 75 -17.55 6.82 10.45
CA PHE A 75 -18.43 8.00 10.44
C PHE A 75 -17.64 9.32 10.28
N ILE A 76 -16.56 9.49 11.04
CA ILE A 76 -15.69 10.67 10.94
C ILE A 76 -15.05 10.74 9.56
N ALA A 77 -14.58 9.60 9.05
CA ALA A 77 -14.02 9.52 7.71
C ALA A 77 -15.03 9.94 6.63
N LYS A 78 -16.28 9.48 6.71
CA LYS A 78 -17.35 9.85 5.77
C LYS A 78 -17.65 11.34 5.81
N LEU A 79 -17.68 11.95 7.00
CA LEU A 79 -17.87 13.39 7.15
C LEU A 79 -16.72 14.19 6.51
N MET A 80 -15.46 13.74 6.70
CA MET A 80 -14.30 14.34 6.04
C MET A 80 -14.36 14.19 4.52
N ALA A 81 -14.67 12.99 4.02
CA ALA A 81 -14.79 12.73 2.59
C ALA A 81 -15.86 13.60 1.95
N PHE A 82 -17.02 13.77 2.62
CA PHE A 82 -18.07 14.68 2.18
C PHE A 82 -17.56 16.11 2.07
N GLY A 83 -17.00 16.67 3.15
CA GLY A 83 -16.51 18.05 3.15
C GLY A 83 -15.45 18.34 2.08
N LEU A 84 -14.49 17.44 1.90
CA LEU A 84 -13.44 17.57 0.88
C LEU A 84 -14.00 17.45 -0.54
N SER A 85 -14.99 16.60 -0.75
CA SER A 85 -15.64 16.43 -2.07
C SER A 85 -16.50 17.65 -2.41
N THR A 86 -17.23 18.20 -1.43
CA THR A 86 -17.94 19.47 -1.58
C THR A 86 -16.99 20.60 -1.95
N LEU A 87 -15.83 20.71 -1.29
CA LEU A 87 -14.82 21.71 -1.62
C LEU A 87 -14.29 21.55 -3.04
N GLN A 88 -14.02 20.32 -3.48
CA GLN A 88 -13.63 20.05 -4.86
C GLN A 88 -14.70 20.52 -5.87
N ILE A 89 -15.98 20.26 -5.59
CA ILE A 89 -17.09 20.69 -6.46
C ILE A 89 -17.21 22.21 -6.47
N LEU A 90 -17.20 22.86 -5.29
CA LEU A 90 -17.33 24.32 -5.17
C LEU A 90 -16.18 25.08 -5.83
N THR A 91 -15.00 24.48 -5.87
CA THR A 91 -13.83 25.06 -6.53
C THR A 91 -13.73 24.67 -8.01
N LEU A 92 -14.76 24.04 -8.58
CA LEU A 92 -14.79 23.54 -9.97
C LEU A 92 -13.57 22.68 -10.31
N GLY A 93 -13.07 21.91 -9.34
CA GLY A 93 -11.92 21.02 -9.51
C GLY A 93 -10.55 21.68 -9.38
N ILE A 94 -10.46 22.96 -9.01
CA ILE A 94 -9.19 23.60 -8.66
C ILE A 94 -8.58 22.90 -7.44
N PHE A 95 -9.40 22.60 -6.43
CA PHE A 95 -9.02 21.68 -5.35
C PHE A 95 -9.39 20.25 -5.76
N LYS A 96 -8.43 19.32 -5.67
CA LYS A 96 -8.68 17.88 -5.87
C LYS A 96 -8.56 17.15 -4.53
N ASN A 97 -9.61 16.44 -4.15
CA ASN A 97 -9.59 15.60 -2.96
C ASN A 97 -8.66 14.40 -3.20
N SER A 98 -7.44 14.50 -2.65
CA SER A 98 -6.42 13.45 -2.68
C SER A 98 -6.24 12.76 -1.33
N ILE A 99 -7.08 13.11 -0.34
CA ILE A 99 -6.91 12.64 1.04
C ILE A 99 -7.77 11.40 1.28
N ILE A 100 -9.08 11.50 1.07
CA ILE A 100 -10.01 10.39 1.32
C ILE A 100 -11.33 10.58 0.58
N THR A 101 -11.76 9.54 -0.14
CA THR A 101 -13.06 9.51 -0.85
C THR A 101 -14.04 8.55 -0.17
N SER A 102 -15.34 8.74 -0.41
CA SER A 102 -16.38 7.84 0.12
C SER A 102 -16.17 6.41 -0.36
N ASP A 103 -15.86 6.21 -1.64
CA ASP A 103 -15.61 4.88 -2.20
C ASP A 103 -14.37 4.22 -1.60
N GLN A 104 -13.32 5.01 -1.33
CA GLN A 104 -12.13 4.52 -0.65
C GLN A 104 -12.45 4.05 0.78
N ILE A 105 -13.33 4.75 1.51
CA ILE A 105 -13.75 4.35 2.86
C ILE A 105 -14.48 3.00 2.83
N GLU A 106 -15.36 2.79 1.86
CA GLU A 106 -16.08 1.53 1.71
C GLU A 106 -15.12 0.40 1.31
N ASN A 107 -14.22 0.65 0.36
CA ASN A 107 -13.23 -0.34 -0.06
C ASN A 107 -12.26 -0.72 1.07
N LEU A 108 -11.85 0.25 1.90
CA LEU A 108 -11.08 0.00 3.12
C LEU A 108 -11.87 -0.75 4.18
N GLY A 109 -13.17 -0.99 4.01
CA GLY A 109 -13.99 -1.81 4.90
C GLY A 109 -14.03 -3.29 4.56
N ILE A 110 -13.47 -3.69 3.41
CA ILE A 110 -13.56 -5.05 2.86
C ILE A 110 -12.15 -5.62 2.72
N ASP A 111 -11.97 -6.87 3.15
CA ASP A 111 -10.67 -7.56 3.01
C ASP A 111 -10.33 -7.75 1.53
N ASN A 112 -9.14 -7.29 1.13
CA ASN A 112 -8.60 -7.40 -0.22
C ASN A 112 -7.55 -8.51 -0.26
N ILE A 113 -8.04 -9.75 -0.20
CA ILE A 113 -7.24 -10.97 -0.21
C ILE A 113 -7.75 -11.91 -1.30
N VAL A 114 -6.87 -12.76 -1.81
CA VAL A 114 -7.24 -13.75 -2.83
C VAL A 114 -8.20 -14.79 -2.24
N SER A 115 -9.24 -15.11 -2.98
CA SER A 115 -10.22 -16.13 -2.63
C SER A 115 -9.56 -17.51 -2.55
N THR A 116 -10.00 -18.35 -1.61
CA THR A 116 -9.39 -19.67 -1.34
C THR A 116 -9.34 -20.61 -2.57
N ASN A 117 -10.30 -20.50 -3.47
CA ASN A 117 -10.43 -21.34 -4.67
C ASN A 117 -10.05 -20.60 -5.98
N ALA A 118 -9.49 -19.40 -5.89
CA ALA A 118 -9.12 -18.64 -7.07
C ALA A 118 -7.87 -19.21 -7.76
N LYS A 119 -7.78 -19.00 -9.07
CA LYS A 119 -6.54 -19.26 -9.82
C LYS A 119 -5.56 -18.13 -9.53
N GLY A 120 -4.50 -18.41 -8.76
CA GLY A 120 -3.45 -17.43 -8.46
C GLY A 120 -2.13 -17.69 -9.19
N PHE A 121 -1.06 -17.04 -8.72
CA PHE A 121 0.30 -17.15 -9.29
C PHE A 121 0.82 -18.59 -9.42
N LYS A 122 0.47 -19.48 -8.47
CA LYS A 122 0.80 -20.91 -8.55
C LYS A 122 0.31 -21.58 -9.84
N LYS A 123 -0.84 -21.16 -10.39
CA LYS A 123 -1.36 -21.70 -11.66
C LYS A 123 -0.63 -21.16 -12.89
N LEU A 124 0.09 -20.05 -12.72
CA LEU A 124 0.91 -19.42 -13.74
C LEU A 124 2.38 -19.88 -13.67
N GLY A 125 2.77 -20.63 -12.64
CA GLY A 125 4.17 -21.01 -12.42
C GLY A 125 5.05 -19.81 -12.03
N ILE A 126 4.45 -18.76 -11.46
CA ILE A 126 5.14 -17.56 -10.99
C ILE A 126 5.24 -17.67 -9.46
N ASP A 127 6.43 -17.45 -8.91
CA ASP A 127 6.61 -17.21 -7.48
C ASP A 127 6.66 -15.69 -7.26
N PRO A 128 5.65 -15.10 -6.59
CA PRO A 128 5.58 -13.66 -6.40
C PRO A 128 6.61 -13.17 -5.39
N LEU A 129 7.16 -11.99 -5.64
CA LEU A 129 8.15 -11.35 -4.79
C LEU A 129 7.53 -10.86 -3.48
N ASP A 130 8.30 -10.99 -2.40
CA ASP A 130 7.96 -10.50 -1.08
C ASP A 130 8.07 -8.96 -1.00
N MET A 131 7.14 -8.35 -0.27
CA MET A 131 7.13 -6.92 0.01
C MET A 131 8.39 -6.46 0.75
N GLY A 132 8.88 -7.22 1.72
CA GLY A 132 10.05 -6.88 2.52
C GLY A 132 11.33 -6.71 1.69
N SER A 133 11.44 -7.46 0.59
CA SER A 133 12.55 -7.43 -0.36
C SER A 133 12.46 -6.23 -1.30
N ILE A 134 11.25 -5.89 -1.73
CA ILE A 134 11.01 -4.90 -2.79
C ILE A 134 10.77 -3.47 -2.27
N LEU A 135 10.01 -3.30 -1.18
CA LEU A 135 9.69 -2.00 -0.62
C LEU A 135 10.92 -1.12 -0.32
N PRO A 136 12.05 -1.64 0.21
CA PRO A 136 13.25 -0.84 0.46
C PRO A 136 13.86 -0.20 -0.80
N GLU A 137 13.70 -0.84 -1.96
CA GLU A 137 14.34 -0.42 -3.22
C GLU A 137 13.80 0.90 -3.76
N TYR A 138 12.54 1.25 -3.47
CA TYR A 138 11.94 2.51 -3.89
C TYR A 138 11.49 3.43 -2.76
N LEU A 139 11.23 2.90 -1.55
CA LEU A 139 10.82 3.75 -0.42
C LEU A 139 11.96 4.52 0.24
N TRP A 140 13.23 4.26 -0.13
CA TRP A 140 14.38 4.99 0.41
C TRP A 140 14.24 6.50 0.27
N ARG A 141 13.57 6.99 -0.80
CA ARG A 141 13.36 8.43 -1.04
C ARG A 141 12.59 9.14 0.07
N TYR A 142 11.83 8.40 0.87
CA TYR A 142 11.06 8.93 1.98
C TYR A 142 11.79 8.87 3.32
N ARG A 143 12.98 8.26 3.36
CA ARG A 143 13.84 8.23 4.56
C ARG A 143 14.38 9.62 4.91
N PRO A 144 14.72 9.90 6.19
CA PRO A 144 15.23 11.22 6.60
C PRO A 144 16.44 11.72 5.81
N SER A 145 17.37 10.84 5.39
CA SER A 145 18.54 11.22 4.57
C SER A 145 18.49 10.66 3.16
N GLY A 146 17.32 10.18 2.70
CA GLY A 146 17.14 9.68 1.34
C GLY A 146 18.18 8.61 0.97
N GLN A 147 18.87 8.82 -0.16
CA GLN A 147 19.88 7.89 -0.68
C GLN A 147 21.14 7.77 0.21
N TYR A 148 21.41 8.79 1.04
CA TYR A 148 22.60 8.84 1.91
C TYR A 148 22.41 8.12 3.24
N ASP A 149 21.24 7.53 3.49
CA ASP A 149 20.95 6.82 4.73
C ASP A 149 21.91 5.64 4.97
N ALA A 150 22.26 4.89 3.92
CA ALA A 150 23.20 3.77 4.03
C ALA A 150 24.60 4.24 4.45
N ILE A 151 25.06 5.38 3.92
CA ILE A 151 26.36 5.97 4.24
C ILE A 151 26.39 6.47 5.70
N LYS A 152 25.31 7.09 6.17
CA LYS A 152 25.21 7.56 7.56
C LYS A 152 25.17 6.42 8.57
N ASP A 153 24.46 5.33 8.27
CA ASP A 153 24.43 4.14 9.14
C ASP A 153 25.84 3.55 9.29
N SER A 154 26.58 3.39 8.17
CA SER A 154 27.97 2.91 8.19
C SER A 154 28.90 3.84 8.96
N ALA A 155 28.76 5.15 8.80
CA ALA A 155 29.57 6.14 9.51
C ALA A 155 29.32 6.16 11.02
N LYS A 156 28.09 5.85 11.46
CA LYS A 156 27.73 5.79 12.88
C LYS A 156 28.44 4.63 13.61
N ASN A 157 28.63 3.51 12.91
CA ASN A 157 29.31 2.32 13.44
C ASN A 157 30.85 2.43 13.44
N LEU A 158 31.43 3.45 12.80
CA LEU A 158 32.87 3.72 12.80
C LEU A 158 33.33 4.61 13.97
N ARG A 159 32.38 5.22 14.70
CA ARG A 159 32.65 6.09 15.85
C ARG A 159 32.41 5.40 17.21
N SER A 160 32.08 4.11 17.19
CA SER A 160 31.97 3.22 18.35
C SER A 160 33.15 2.27 18.38
#